data_AF-A0A6N9AIX3-F1
#
_entry.id   AF-A0A6N9AIX3-F1
#
_cell.length_a   1.000
_cell.length_b   1.000
_cell.length_c   1.000
_cell.angle_alpha   90.00
_cell.angle_beta   90.00
_cell.angle_gamma   90.00
#
_symmetry.space_group_name_H-M   'P 1'
#
loop_
_entity.id
_entity.type
_entity.pdbx_description
1 polymer ?
#
loop_
_entity_poly.entity_id
_entity_poly.type
_entity_poly.pdbx_seq_one_letter_code
_entity_poly.pdbx_strand_id
1 'polypeptide(L)'
;MPSRALVRLLWFGVCLIGVAIHPVASRGQAGSYYTDLSGRFAAESRWFPKAALFQGQGSHASGFVAEPNLYLEDEAGRILNVTPWFRYDSADDRRTHFDLREAYLLLSGAAGNGEWELRLGVDRVFWGVVESRHLVDIVNQIDLVEHPDEKTRMGQPMAYVTWSSDWGVVELLGMSWHRKRTFPGSDGRLRASVVVDNNLAEYESSSGKWHPDFAARYSHTLGLLDFGASIFDGTAREPSFGLCFDCGEPGVPSNLPGSSGPPGSPDSSGPPVLPVPILYPIYHQIRQFGLDAQWTTGSLLLKLEAIRRSGARNLAGEEETFNAFVLGGEYTFFSLWNTDADLTLFAEWDRDGRGRRATNFYENDLFAALRLMLNDVQGTEATVSVLHDLDKRQRIYGLELARRLSDAVSLDLGAVAITNIDRDDLYYDLRQDGFVQLGINYHF
;
A
#
# COMPACT_ATOMS: atom_id res chain seq x y z
N MET A 1 31.12 -21.70 1.12
CA MET A 1 30.43 -22.43 2.21
C MET A 1 29.21 -21.61 2.57
N PRO A 2 27.97 -22.11 2.43
CA PRO A 2 26.80 -21.29 2.72
C PRO A 2 26.79 -20.94 4.21
N SER A 3 26.49 -19.67 4.50
CA SER A 3 26.46 -19.14 5.85
C SER A 3 25.46 -19.92 6.70
N ARG A 4 25.72 -20.04 8.01
CA ARG A 4 24.85 -20.76 8.96
C ARG A 4 23.41 -20.20 9.03
N ALA A 5 23.15 -19.04 8.43
CA ALA A 5 21.82 -18.46 8.23
C ALA A 5 21.00 -19.17 7.14
N LEU A 6 21.63 -19.58 6.04
CA LEU A 6 20.97 -20.26 4.92
C LEU A 6 20.42 -21.65 5.32
N VAL A 7 21.15 -22.35 6.20
CA VAL A 7 20.73 -23.65 6.75
C VAL A 7 19.58 -23.49 7.75
N ARG A 8 19.49 -22.36 8.47
CA ARG A 8 18.35 -22.09 9.38
C ARG A 8 17.09 -21.65 8.64
N LEU A 9 17.21 -20.93 7.52
CA LEU A 9 16.07 -20.58 6.66
C LEU A 9 15.44 -21.80 5.97
N LEU A 10 16.28 -22.76 5.52
CA LEU A 10 15.82 -24.02 4.95
C LEU A 10 15.05 -24.90 5.97
N TRP A 11 15.39 -24.82 7.26
CA TRP A 11 14.63 -25.52 8.32
C TRP A 11 13.30 -24.84 8.66
N PHE A 12 13.21 -23.50 8.58
CA PHE A 12 11.93 -22.81 8.76
C PHE A 12 10.97 -23.02 7.55
N GLY A 13 11.50 -23.05 6.32
CA GLY A 13 10.72 -23.35 5.13
C GLY A 13 10.16 -24.78 5.12
N VAL A 14 10.92 -25.76 5.62
CA VAL A 14 10.45 -27.16 5.75
C VAL A 14 9.47 -27.32 6.92
N CYS A 15 9.55 -26.52 7.98
CA CYS A 15 8.55 -26.54 9.06
C CYS A 15 7.21 -25.93 8.65
N LEU A 16 7.19 -24.90 7.80
CA LEU A 16 5.94 -24.35 7.25
C LEU A 16 5.26 -25.31 6.26
N ILE A 17 6.03 -26.03 5.44
CA ILE A 17 5.49 -27.09 4.58
C ILE A 17 5.06 -28.33 5.40
N GLY A 18 5.75 -28.62 6.52
CA GLY A 18 5.41 -29.73 7.42
C GLY A 18 4.15 -29.51 8.27
N VAL A 19 3.74 -28.27 8.50
CA VAL A 19 2.47 -27.95 9.19
C VAL A 19 1.29 -27.93 8.20
N ALA A 20 1.53 -27.73 6.91
CA ALA A 20 0.50 -27.69 5.87
C ALA A 20 0.05 -29.08 5.34
N ILE A 21 0.70 -30.20 5.73
CA ILE A 21 0.40 -31.55 5.19
C ILE A 21 0.01 -32.56 6.30
N HIS A 22 -0.22 -32.11 7.52
CA HIS A 22 -0.91 -32.97 8.50
C HIS A 22 -2.39 -32.62 8.55
N PRO A 23 -3.31 -33.54 8.19
CA PRO A 23 -4.68 -33.39 8.63
C PRO A 23 -4.62 -33.33 10.15
N VAL A 24 -5.01 -32.19 10.73
CA VAL A 24 -5.30 -32.09 12.15
C VAL A 24 -6.53 -32.97 12.38
N ALA A 25 -6.30 -34.27 12.49
CA ALA A 25 -7.26 -35.22 13.01
C ALA A 25 -7.27 -35.03 14.53
N SER A 26 -7.93 -33.96 15.00
CA SER A 26 -8.27 -33.82 16.40
C SER A 26 -9.41 -34.80 16.72
N ARG A 27 -9.05 -35.93 17.35
CA ARG A 27 -10.00 -36.71 18.14
C ARG A 27 -10.30 -35.93 19.42
N GLY A 28 -11.40 -35.18 19.39
CA GLY A 28 -12.03 -34.56 20.56
C GLY A 28 -13.36 -33.97 20.09
N GLN A 29 -14.42 -34.10 20.87
CA GLN A 29 -15.72 -33.47 20.59
C GLN A 29 -15.54 -31.94 20.49
N ALA A 30 -15.29 -31.44 19.30
CA ALA A 30 -15.29 -30.04 18.93
C ALA A 30 -16.28 -29.92 17.75
N GLY A 31 -17.08 -28.85 17.72
CA GLY A 31 -18.11 -28.62 16.70
C GLY A 31 -17.57 -28.76 15.28
N SER A 32 -18.45 -29.02 14.32
CA SER A 32 -18.01 -29.06 12.92
C SER A 32 -17.60 -27.65 12.49
N TYR A 33 -16.42 -27.51 11.89
CA TYR A 33 -15.96 -26.27 11.29
C TYR A 33 -15.81 -26.49 9.79
N TYR A 34 -16.31 -25.57 8.98
CA TYR A 34 -15.85 -25.44 7.61
C TYR A 34 -14.43 -24.87 7.63
N THR A 35 -13.55 -25.43 6.81
CA THR A 35 -12.14 -25.02 6.73
C THR A 35 -11.77 -24.91 5.27
N ASP A 36 -11.33 -23.73 4.86
CA ASP A 36 -10.70 -23.49 3.57
C ASP A 36 -9.26 -23.01 3.78
N LEU A 37 -8.34 -23.62 3.06
CA LEU A 37 -6.94 -23.23 3.00
C LEU A 37 -6.64 -22.93 1.54
N SER A 38 -6.53 -21.65 1.24
CA SER A 38 -6.25 -21.14 -0.09
C SER A 38 -5.06 -20.19 -0.04
N GLY A 39 -4.66 -19.64 -1.17
CA GLY A 39 -3.73 -18.51 -1.18
C GLY A 39 -2.86 -18.44 -2.41
N ARG A 40 -1.74 -17.73 -2.28
CA ARG A 40 -0.83 -17.47 -3.40
C ARG A 40 0.63 -17.58 -3.02
N PHE A 41 1.40 -18.20 -3.92
CA PHE A 41 2.85 -18.06 -3.98
C PHE A 41 3.22 -17.31 -5.25
N ALA A 42 4.13 -16.35 -5.17
CA ALA A 42 4.55 -15.57 -6.33
C ALA A 42 6.06 -15.51 -6.44
N ALA A 43 6.59 -15.69 -7.65
CA ALA A 43 7.98 -15.40 -7.98
C ALA A 43 8.03 -14.13 -8.83
N GLU A 44 8.91 -13.20 -8.48
CA GLU A 44 9.04 -11.92 -9.15
C GLU A 44 10.47 -11.65 -9.61
N SER A 45 10.59 -10.97 -10.74
CA SER A 45 11.85 -10.41 -11.24
C SER A 45 11.62 -9.00 -11.74
N ARG A 46 12.35 -8.04 -11.18
CA ARG A 46 12.32 -6.62 -11.53
C ARG A 46 13.67 -6.21 -12.11
N TRP A 47 13.65 -5.56 -13.27
CA TRP A 47 14.82 -5.05 -13.96
C TRP A 47 14.71 -3.54 -14.15
N PHE A 48 15.80 -2.83 -13.83
CA PHE A 48 15.95 -1.39 -14.03
C PHE A 48 16.87 -1.15 -15.24
N PRO A 49 16.35 -0.64 -16.38
CA PRO A 49 17.14 -0.47 -17.60
C PRO A 49 18.22 0.61 -17.49
N LYS A 50 18.06 1.58 -16.58
CA LYS A 50 19.02 2.64 -16.34
C LYS A 50 19.93 2.30 -15.14
N ALA A 51 21.16 2.77 -15.20
CA ALA A 51 22.11 2.68 -14.09
C ALA A 51 21.51 3.26 -12.80
N ALA A 52 21.96 2.76 -11.66
CA ALA A 52 21.53 3.28 -10.37
C ALA A 52 22.09 4.67 -10.11
N LEU A 53 21.32 5.49 -9.40
CA LEU A 53 21.75 6.83 -9.00
C LEU A 53 22.60 6.82 -7.73
N PHE A 54 22.37 5.86 -6.84
CA PHE A 54 23.04 5.77 -5.55
C PHE A 54 23.90 4.51 -5.45
N GLN A 55 24.95 4.59 -4.64
CA GLN A 55 25.81 3.44 -4.36
C GLN A 55 25.03 2.34 -3.60
N GLY A 56 25.35 1.08 -3.86
CA GLY A 56 24.70 -0.10 -3.25
C GLY A 56 23.53 -0.65 -4.07
N GLN A 57 22.91 0.20 -4.89
CA GLN A 57 21.75 -0.16 -5.70
C GLN A 57 22.09 -1.05 -6.91
N GLY A 58 21.34 -2.13 -7.07
CA GLY A 58 21.42 -3.04 -8.22
C GLY A 58 20.58 -2.60 -9.43
N SER A 59 20.78 -3.29 -10.57
CA SER A 59 19.91 -3.18 -11.76
C SER A 59 18.86 -4.28 -11.83
N HIS A 60 18.93 -5.29 -10.96
CA HIS A 60 17.99 -6.40 -10.90
C HIS A 60 17.62 -6.70 -9.45
N ALA A 61 16.35 -7.03 -9.23
CA ALA A 61 15.85 -7.57 -7.97
C ALA A 61 14.99 -8.79 -8.30
N SER A 62 15.14 -9.86 -7.54
CA SER A 62 14.26 -11.03 -7.63
C SER A 62 13.69 -11.31 -6.25
N GLY A 63 12.45 -11.75 -6.22
CA GLY A 63 11.73 -11.93 -4.97
C GLY A 63 10.76 -13.08 -5.03
N PHE A 64 10.29 -13.43 -3.84
CA PHE A 64 9.24 -14.41 -3.66
C PHE A 64 8.24 -13.91 -2.62
N VAL A 65 6.95 -14.14 -2.86
CA VAL A 65 5.87 -13.90 -1.90
C VAL A 65 5.15 -15.18 -1.56
N ALA A 66 4.81 -15.30 -0.29
CA ALA A 66 3.86 -16.27 0.25
C ALA A 66 2.73 -15.54 0.95
N GLU A 67 1.50 -15.84 0.53
CA GLU A 67 0.27 -15.26 1.04
C GLU A 67 -0.79 -16.37 1.16
N PRO A 68 -0.61 -17.35 2.08
CA PRO A 68 -1.66 -18.31 2.38
C PRO A 68 -2.81 -17.61 3.12
N ASN A 69 -4.01 -18.16 3.01
CA ASN A 69 -5.19 -17.72 3.71
C ASN A 69 -5.86 -18.93 4.39
N LEU A 70 -6.08 -18.82 5.70
CA LEU A 70 -6.87 -19.77 6.45
C LEU A 70 -8.22 -19.15 6.78
N TYR A 71 -9.29 -19.77 6.25
CA TYR A 71 -10.66 -19.40 6.54
C TYR A 71 -11.33 -20.54 7.34
N LEU A 72 -11.81 -20.22 8.54
CA LEU A 72 -12.59 -21.13 9.37
C LEU A 72 -13.96 -20.52 9.63
N GLU A 73 -15.00 -21.32 9.48
CA GLU A 73 -16.37 -20.93 9.82
C GLU A 73 -17.01 -22.00 10.68
N ASP A 74 -17.67 -21.58 11.76
CA ASP A 74 -18.36 -22.49 12.67
C ASP A 74 -19.88 -22.59 12.41
N GLU A 75 -20.54 -23.53 13.07
CA GLU A 75 -21.99 -23.74 12.94
C GLU A 75 -22.84 -22.51 13.33
N ALA A 76 -22.26 -21.54 14.05
CA ALA A 76 -22.93 -20.30 14.42
C ALA A 76 -22.67 -19.15 13.42
N GLY A 77 -21.97 -19.41 12.32
CA GLY A 77 -21.63 -18.43 11.29
C GLY A 77 -20.50 -17.47 11.70
N ARG A 78 -19.72 -17.80 12.75
CA ARG A 78 -18.57 -17.00 13.16
C ARG A 78 -17.37 -17.38 12.29
N ILE A 79 -16.69 -16.38 11.76
CA ILE A 79 -15.59 -16.57 10.82
C ILE A 79 -14.27 -16.15 11.46
N LEU A 80 -13.24 -17.00 11.38
CA LEU A 80 -11.85 -16.63 11.62
C LEU A 80 -11.12 -16.63 10.27
N ASN A 81 -10.63 -15.47 9.85
CA ASN A 81 -9.79 -15.32 8.66
C ASN A 81 -8.38 -14.95 9.07
N VAL A 82 -7.36 -15.62 8.51
CA VAL A 82 -5.94 -15.34 8.80
C VAL A 82 -5.11 -15.44 7.51
N THR A 83 -4.61 -14.28 7.07
CA THR A 83 -3.79 -14.11 5.86
C THR A 83 -2.39 -13.62 6.27
N PRO A 84 -1.48 -14.51 6.71
CA PRO A 84 -0.09 -14.12 6.88
C PRO A 84 0.55 -13.86 5.52
N TRP A 85 1.51 -12.95 5.51
CA TRP A 85 2.15 -12.50 4.31
C TRP A 85 3.65 -12.45 4.52
N PHE A 86 4.41 -13.00 3.58
CA PHE A 86 5.86 -12.98 3.62
C PHE A 86 6.40 -12.60 2.26
N ARG A 87 7.35 -11.67 2.23
CA ARG A 87 8.20 -11.40 1.08
C ARG A 87 9.66 -11.63 1.41
N TYR A 88 10.33 -12.22 0.44
CA TYR A 88 11.76 -12.13 0.26
C TYR A 88 12.08 -11.28 -0.97
N ASP A 89 13.07 -10.41 -0.86
CA ASP A 89 13.64 -9.62 -1.95
C ASP A 89 15.17 -9.71 -1.91
N SER A 90 15.79 -9.94 -3.07
CA SER A 90 17.23 -10.15 -3.17
C SER A 90 18.06 -8.87 -3.17
N ALA A 91 17.45 -7.70 -3.35
CA ALA A 91 18.13 -6.43 -3.54
C ALA A 91 17.94 -5.47 -2.36
N ASP A 92 16.81 -5.53 -1.66
CA ASP A 92 16.52 -4.68 -0.52
C ASP A 92 16.04 -5.48 0.70
N ASP A 93 16.87 -5.52 1.74
CA ASP A 93 16.55 -6.16 3.02
C ASP A 93 15.32 -5.54 3.69
N ARG A 94 14.99 -4.27 3.44
CA ARG A 94 13.76 -3.64 3.97
C ARG A 94 12.49 -4.08 3.25
N ARG A 95 12.61 -4.57 2.02
CA ARG A 95 11.50 -5.17 1.28
C ARG A 95 11.28 -6.64 1.66
N THR A 96 12.31 -7.31 2.19
CA THR A 96 12.14 -8.62 2.84
C THR A 96 11.45 -8.46 4.19
N HIS A 97 10.18 -8.86 4.29
CA HIS A 97 9.43 -8.71 5.54
C HIS A 97 8.30 -9.73 5.69
N PHE A 98 7.86 -9.88 6.94
CA PHE A 98 6.65 -10.61 7.30
C PHE A 98 5.60 -9.61 7.76
N ASP A 99 4.36 -9.81 7.35
CA ASP A 99 3.20 -9.05 7.80
C ASP A 99 2.00 -9.97 8.08
N LEU A 100 1.05 -9.48 8.85
CA LEU A 100 -0.27 -10.06 8.97
C LEU A 100 -1.24 -9.10 8.26
N ARG A 101 -1.56 -9.40 6.99
CA ARG A 101 -2.39 -8.50 6.17
C ARG A 101 -3.81 -8.47 6.73
N GLU A 102 -4.33 -9.64 7.07
CA GLU A 102 -5.64 -9.83 7.67
C GLU A 102 -5.55 -10.93 8.73
N ALA A 103 -6.16 -10.70 9.89
CA ALA A 103 -6.33 -11.67 10.96
C ALA A 103 -7.45 -11.20 11.88
N TYR A 104 -8.67 -11.62 11.60
CA TYR A 104 -9.84 -11.12 12.32
C TYR A 104 -10.84 -12.23 12.63
N LEU A 105 -11.58 -12.01 13.72
CA LEU A 105 -12.81 -12.71 14.01
C LEU A 105 -13.97 -11.84 13.49
N LEU A 106 -14.81 -12.41 12.63
CA LEU A 106 -16.05 -11.79 12.15
C LEU A 106 -17.23 -12.44 12.87
N LEU A 107 -18.06 -11.57 13.45
CA LEU A 107 -19.36 -11.89 14.03
C LEU A 107 -20.42 -11.12 13.26
N SER A 108 -21.58 -11.72 13.02
CA SER A 108 -22.67 -11.05 12.32
C SER A 108 -24.02 -11.41 12.93
N GLY A 109 -25.03 -10.63 12.57
CA GLY A 109 -26.40 -10.90 12.98
C GLY A 109 -27.41 -9.89 12.42
N ALA A 110 -28.69 -10.17 12.64
CA ALA A 110 -29.76 -9.25 12.27
C ALA A 110 -29.98 -8.18 13.34
N ALA A 111 -30.30 -6.95 12.91
CA ALA A 111 -30.73 -5.85 13.76
C ALA A 111 -31.89 -5.09 13.09
N GLY A 112 -33.13 -5.35 13.53
CA GLY A 112 -34.33 -4.76 12.94
C GLY A 112 -34.55 -5.25 11.51
N ASN A 113 -34.59 -4.33 10.54
CA ASN A 113 -34.65 -4.61 9.10
C ASN A 113 -33.26 -4.57 8.43
N GLY A 114 -32.18 -4.59 9.22
CA GLY A 114 -30.81 -4.59 8.70
C GLY A 114 -29.98 -5.72 9.28
N GLU A 115 -28.73 -5.75 8.85
CA GLU A 115 -27.72 -6.70 9.29
C GLU A 115 -26.50 -5.94 9.80
N TRP A 116 -25.84 -6.52 10.79
CA TRP A 116 -24.59 -6.00 11.31
C TRP A 116 -23.48 -7.04 11.17
N GLU A 117 -22.27 -6.54 10.93
CA GLU A 117 -21.02 -7.29 11.01
C GLU A 117 -20.07 -6.58 11.98
N LEU A 118 -19.33 -7.35 12.77
CA LEU A 118 -18.25 -6.89 13.61
C LEU A 118 -17.01 -7.70 13.28
N ARG A 119 -15.95 -7.02 12.82
CA ARG A 119 -14.61 -7.59 12.66
C ARG A 119 -13.71 -7.09 13.78
N LEU A 120 -13.13 -8.02 14.51
CA LEU A 120 -12.16 -7.76 15.58
C LEU A 120 -10.81 -8.37 15.22
N GLY A 121 -9.79 -7.55 15.02
CA GLY A 121 -8.45 -8.02 14.70
C GLY A 121 -7.67 -7.06 13.82
N VAL A 122 -6.96 -7.59 12.84
CA VAL A 122 -6.25 -6.83 11.81
C VAL A 122 -6.99 -6.98 10.50
N ASP A 123 -7.35 -5.88 9.85
CA ASP A 123 -8.11 -5.93 8.59
C ASP A 123 -7.66 -4.81 7.62
N ARG A 124 -8.08 -4.89 6.36
CA ARG A 124 -7.84 -3.89 5.32
C ARG A 124 -9.16 -3.31 4.84
N VAL A 125 -9.22 -1.98 4.80
CA VAL A 125 -10.40 -1.21 4.39
C VAL A 125 -10.05 -0.38 3.16
N PHE A 126 -10.99 -0.35 2.22
CA PHE A 126 -10.89 0.38 0.97
C PHE A 126 -12.23 1.09 0.70
N TRP A 127 -12.17 2.40 0.50
CA TRP A 127 -13.30 3.28 0.23
C TRP A 127 -13.16 4.02 -1.11
N GLY A 128 -12.01 3.88 -1.78
CA GLY A 128 -11.71 4.54 -3.03
C GLY A 128 -12.63 4.14 -4.19
N VAL A 129 -12.85 5.07 -5.10
CA VAL A 129 -13.66 4.91 -6.31
C VAL A 129 -12.93 5.31 -7.59
N VAL A 130 -11.87 6.13 -7.51
CA VAL A 130 -11.02 6.55 -8.64
C VAL A 130 -9.84 5.60 -8.85
N GLU A 131 -9.10 5.69 -9.97
CA GLU A 131 -8.02 4.78 -10.36
C GLU A 131 -6.61 5.28 -10.00
N SER A 132 -6.34 6.59 -10.07
CA SER A 132 -5.00 7.17 -9.87
C SER A 132 -4.62 7.22 -8.39
N ARG A 133 -5.43 7.94 -7.60
CA ARG A 133 -5.18 8.23 -6.19
C ARG A 133 -6.47 8.17 -5.37
N HIS A 134 -6.51 7.27 -4.39
CA HIS A 134 -7.61 7.19 -3.45
C HIS A 134 -7.39 8.16 -2.27
N LEU A 135 -8.03 9.34 -2.31
CA LEU A 135 -7.95 10.37 -1.28
C LEU A 135 -8.72 9.99 -0.01
N VAL A 136 -9.86 9.30 -0.17
CA VAL A 136 -10.71 8.92 0.96
C VAL A 136 -10.13 7.73 1.74
N ASP A 137 -9.22 6.97 1.14
CA ASP A 137 -8.52 5.83 1.75
C ASP A 137 -7.45 6.25 2.76
N ILE A 138 -7.87 6.47 4.00
CA ILE A 138 -7.01 6.96 5.08
C ILE A 138 -6.86 5.98 6.26
N VAL A 139 -7.66 4.91 6.31
CA VAL A 139 -7.64 3.96 7.45
C VAL A 139 -6.32 3.19 7.51
N ASN A 140 -5.98 2.52 6.42
CA ASN A 140 -4.81 1.65 6.34
C ASN A 140 -3.54 2.40 5.90
N GLN A 141 -2.40 1.97 6.45
CA GLN A 141 -1.10 2.54 6.11
C GLN A 141 -0.59 2.01 4.77
N ILE A 142 0.07 2.88 3.99
CA ILE A 142 0.75 2.52 2.73
C ILE A 142 1.95 1.61 3.00
N ASP A 143 2.09 0.57 2.18
CA ASP A 143 3.26 -0.27 2.11
C ASP A 143 4.15 0.09 0.91
N LEU A 144 4.94 1.15 1.07
CA LEU A 144 5.70 1.75 -0.03
C LEU A 144 6.84 0.86 -0.56
N VAL A 145 7.33 -0.10 0.24
CA VAL A 145 8.38 -1.04 -0.24
C VAL A 145 7.83 -2.06 -1.23
N GLU A 146 6.52 -2.31 -1.23
CA GLU A 146 5.92 -3.29 -2.15
C GLU A 146 5.81 -2.76 -3.58
N HIS A 147 5.25 -1.56 -3.72
CA HIS A 147 5.08 -0.90 -5.01
C HIS A 147 5.06 0.63 -4.87
N PRO A 148 5.66 1.39 -5.80
CA PRO A 148 5.75 2.86 -5.72
C PRO A 148 4.45 3.58 -6.10
N ASP A 149 3.40 2.88 -6.54
CA ASP A 149 2.11 3.48 -6.90
C ASP A 149 1.25 3.91 -5.70
N GLU A 150 1.74 3.64 -4.48
CA GLU A 150 1.04 3.87 -3.22
C GLU A 150 -0.28 3.09 -3.04
N LYS A 151 -0.60 2.12 -3.89
CA LYS A 151 -1.87 1.36 -3.81
C LYS A 151 -1.82 0.20 -2.83
N THR A 152 -0.64 -0.37 -2.60
CA THR A 152 -0.50 -1.48 -1.64
C THR A 152 -0.63 -0.98 -0.20
N ARG A 153 -1.53 -1.59 0.58
CA ARG A 153 -1.81 -1.23 1.98
C ARG A 153 -1.46 -2.35 2.96
N MET A 154 -1.08 -1.96 4.17
CA MET A 154 -0.91 -2.84 5.33
C MET A 154 -2.24 -3.09 6.06
N GLY A 155 -2.37 -4.24 6.71
CA GLY A 155 -3.47 -4.51 7.63
C GLY A 155 -3.43 -3.57 8.85
N GLN A 156 -4.59 -3.16 9.37
CA GLN A 156 -4.71 -2.22 10.48
C GLN A 156 -5.43 -2.89 11.66
N PRO A 157 -4.84 -2.92 12.87
CA PRO A 157 -5.55 -3.38 14.07
C PRO A 157 -6.75 -2.48 14.39
N MET A 158 -7.94 -3.08 14.44
CA MET A 158 -9.20 -2.37 14.69
C MET A 158 -10.34 -3.26 15.18
N ALA A 159 -11.33 -2.58 15.78
CA ALA A 159 -12.70 -3.04 15.79
C ALA A 159 -13.45 -2.31 14.69
N TYR A 160 -14.06 -3.07 13.78
CA TYR A 160 -14.76 -2.55 12.61
C TYR A 160 -16.19 -3.08 12.60
N VAL A 161 -17.16 -2.18 12.80
CA VAL A 161 -18.60 -2.47 12.74
C VAL A 161 -19.16 -1.96 11.43
N THR A 162 -19.89 -2.81 10.74
CA THR A 162 -20.68 -2.45 9.55
C THR A 162 -22.14 -2.72 9.86
N TRP A 163 -23.02 -1.75 9.60
CA TRP A 163 -24.46 -1.92 9.67
C TRP A 163 -25.06 -1.57 8.32
N SER A 164 -25.65 -2.56 7.66
CA SER A 164 -26.34 -2.44 6.38
C SER A 164 -27.85 -2.51 6.55
N SER A 165 -28.60 -1.65 5.85
CA SER A 165 -30.06 -1.67 5.79
C SER A 165 -30.56 -0.93 4.52
N ASP A 166 -31.88 -0.87 4.32
CA ASP A 166 -32.50 -0.19 3.17
C ASP A 166 -32.17 1.31 3.08
N TRP A 167 -31.82 1.92 4.23
CA TRP A 167 -31.43 3.33 4.30
C TRP A 167 -29.93 3.55 4.07
N GLY A 168 -29.14 2.51 3.79
CA GLY A 168 -27.72 2.60 3.47
C GLY A 168 -26.84 1.78 4.41
N VAL A 169 -25.53 2.04 4.35
CA VAL A 169 -24.50 1.35 5.13
C VAL A 169 -23.79 2.35 6.03
N VAL A 170 -23.62 2.00 7.30
CA VAL A 170 -22.77 2.73 8.27
C VAL A 170 -21.61 1.85 8.67
N GLU A 171 -20.42 2.39 8.55
CA GLU A 171 -19.15 1.78 8.96
C GLU A 171 -18.59 2.59 10.13
N LEU A 172 -18.23 1.92 11.24
CA LEU A 172 -17.61 2.54 12.42
C LEU A 172 -16.35 1.77 12.79
N LEU A 173 -15.23 2.49 12.92
CA LEU A 173 -13.91 1.92 13.12
C LEU A 173 -13.25 2.55 14.34
N GLY A 174 -12.76 1.71 15.24
CA GLY A 174 -11.89 2.10 16.34
C GLY A 174 -10.54 1.39 16.23
N MET A 175 -9.46 2.14 16.19
CA MET A 175 -8.09 1.65 16.03
C MET A 175 -7.27 2.03 17.26
N SER A 176 -6.45 1.10 17.78
CA SER A 176 -5.65 1.32 18.99
C SER A 176 -4.14 1.33 18.77
N TRP A 177 -3.69 1.07 17.52
CA TRP A 177 -2.27 1.00 17.18
C TRP A 177 -1.99 1.58 15.79
N HIS A 178 -1.15 2.60 15.70
CA HIS A 178 -0.67 3.16 14.45
C HIS A 178 0.46 2.33 13.82
N ARG A 179 0.33 2.00 12.54
CA ARG A 179 1.39 1.36 11.75
C ARG A 179 2.20 2.39 10.96
N LYS A 180 3.54 2.29 11.02
CA LYS A 180 4.45 3.18 10.29
C LYS A 180 4.48 2.84 8.81
N ARG A 181 4.57 3.84 7.93
CA ARG A 181 4.86 3.65 6.49
C ARG A 181 6.17 2.90 6.32
N THR A 182 6.23 1.92 5.44
CA THR A 182 7.49 1.29 5.05
C THR A 182 8.24 2.21 4.07
N PHE A 183 9.57 2.11 4.02
CA PHE A 183 10.41 2.90 3.11
C PHE A 183 11.57 2.03 2.61
N PRO A 184 11.97 2.13 1.33
CA PRO A 184 13.09 1.34 0.81
C PRO A 184 14.40 1.58 1.56
N GLY A 185 15.26 0.57 1.58
CA GLY A 185 16.58 0.58 2.22
C GLY A 185 17.65 1.28 1.39
N SER A 186 18.87 1.36 1.91
CA SER A 186 20.01 1.97 1.21
C SER A 186 20.30 1.30 -0.14
N ASP A 187 20.16 -0.02 -0.21
CA ASP A 187 20.45 -0.84 -1.39
C ASP A 187 19.23 -0.97 -2.33
N GLY A 188 18.05 -0.59 -1.84
CA GLY A 188 16.81 -0.56 -2.62
C GLY A 188 16.79 0.56 -3.65
N ARG A 189 16.23 0.27 -4.82
CA ARG A 189 15.79 1.28 -5.82
C ARG A 189 14.48 1.93 -5.35
N LEU A 190 13.99 2.90 -6.11
CA LEU A 190 12.72 3.61 -5.88
C LEU A 190 12.72 4.42 -4.57
N ARG A 191 13.83 5.09 -4.28
CA ARG A 191 14.00 5.91 -3.06
C ARG A 191 14.59 7.28 -3.34
N ALA A 192 14.36 8.19 -2.40
CA ALA A 192 15.10 9.45 -2.32
C ALA A 192 16.59 9.23 -1.98
N SER A 193 17.40 10.25 -2.23
CA SER A 193 18.84 10.26 -1.91
C SER A 193 19.12 10.05 -0.44
N VAL A 194 18.33 10.68 0.44
CA VAL A 194 18.40 10.53 1.90
C VAL A 194 17.48 9.40 2.33
N VAL A 195 18.04 8.39 3.02
CA VAL A 195 17.28 7.23 3.48
C VAL A 195 16.45 7.59 4.71
N VAL A 196 15.23 7.05 4.77
CA VAL A 196 14.34 7.20 5.93
C VAL A 196 14.61 6.09 6.96
N ASP A 197 14.73 6.41 8.24
CA ASP A 197 14.78 5.41 9.32
C ASP A 197 13.51 5.46 10.19
N ASN A 198 12.72 4.39 10.13
CA ASN A 198 11.49 4.24 10.91
C ASN A 198 11.74 4.02 12.41
N ASN A 199 12.95 3.66 12.84
CA ASN A 199 13.27 3.47 14.25
C ASN A 199 13.31 4.79 15.02
N LEU A 200 13.60 5.88 14.32
CA LEU A 200 13.64 7.24 14.84
C LEU A 200 12.28 7.96 14.73
N ALA A 201 11.22 7.25 14.36
CA ALA A 201 9.92 7.86 14.13
C ALA A 201 9.37 8.55 15.38
N GLU A 202 8.85 9.75 15.19
CA GLU A 202 8.21 10.57 16.23
C GLU A 202 6.71 10.68 16.00
N TYR A 203 5.99 10.99 17.06
CA TYR A 203 4.54 11.16 17.08
C TYR A 203 4.19 12.47 17.76
N GLU A 204 3.24 13.22 17.20
CA GLU A 204 2.68 14.42 17.83
C GLU A 204 1.95 14.08 19.14
N SER A 205 1.23 12.95 19.16
CA SER A 205 0.54 12.49 20.35
C SER A 205 1.52 11.94 21.39
N SER A 206 1.33 12.31 22.65
CA SER A 206 2.08 11.74 23.78
C SER A 206 1.81 10.25 24.01
N SER A 207 0.69 9.71 23.50
CA SER A 207 0.40 8.27 23.47
C SER A 207 1.21 7.53 22.41
N GLY A 208 1.98 8.24 21.58
CA GLY A 208 2.79 7.68 20.51
C GLY A 208 1.97 6.83 19.55
N LYS A 209 2.52 5.67 19.18
CA LYS A 209 1.86 4.69 18.31
C LYS A 209 0.57 4.08 18.89
N TRP A 210 0.26 4.29 20.17
CA TRP A 210 -0.93 3.75 20.84
C TRP A 210 -2.07 4.77 20.95
N HIS A 211 -1.93 5.92 20.29
CA HIS A 211 -3.04 6.87 20.20
C HIS A 211 -4.27 6.19 19.56
N PRO A 212 -5.47 6.30 20.17
CA PRO A 212 -6.67 5.76 19.58
C PRO A 212 -7.10 6.62 18.39
N ASP A 213 -7.24 6.01 17.21
CA ASP A 213 -7.76 6.65 16.01
C ASP A 213 -9.20 6.16 15.76
N PHE A 214 -10.03 7.02 15.16
CA PHE A 214 -11.43 6.71 14.84
C PHE A 214 -11.74 7.03 13.38
N ALA A 215 -12.59 6.22 12.78
CA ALA A 215 -13.15 6.52 11.47
C ALA A 215 -14.62 6.12 11.39
N ALA A 216 -15.38 6.83 10.58
CA ALA A 216 -16.75 6.47 10.27
C ALA A 216 -17.06 6.79 8.81
N ARG A 217 -17.91 5.98 8.18
CA ARG A 217 -18.41 6.22 6.83
C ARG A 217 -19.89 5.89 6.75
N TYR A 218 -20.62 6.69 5.98
CA TYR A 218 -21.98 6.37 5.54
C TYR A 218 -21.99 6.30 4.03
N SER A 219 -22.65 5.30 3.45
CA SER A 219 -22.86 5.19 2.00
C SER A 219 -24.22 4.66 1.60
N HIS A 220 -24.66 5.02 0.41
CA HIS A 220 -25.94 4.63 -0.14
C HIS A 220 -25.94 4.66 -1.67
N THR A 221 -26.76 3.81 -2.28
CA THR A 221 -27.03 3.77 -3.73
C THR A 221 -28.43 4.31 -4.06
N LEU A 222 -28.51 5.46 -4.76
CA LEU A 222 -29.75 6.09 -5.20
C LEU A 222 -29.84 6.07 -6.73
N GLY A 223 -30.51 5.05 -7.27
CA GLY A 223 -30.69 4.91 -8.72
C GLY A 223 -29.36 4.60 -9.41
N LEU A 224 -28.81 5.59 -10.12
CA LEU A 224 -27.52 5.47 -10.83
C LEU A 224 -26.35 6.07 -10.04
N LEU A 225 -26.63 6.68 -8.88
CA LEU A 225 -25.65 7.36 -8.04
C LEU A 225 -25.32 6.50 -6.82
N ASP A 226 -24.07 6.10 -6.70
CA ASP A 226 -23.47 5.62 -5.45
C ASP A 226 -22.74 6.78 -4.79
N PHE A 227 -22.89 6.94 -3.48
CA PHE A 227 -22.15 7.98 -2.76
C PHE A 227 -21.77 7.54 -1.35
N GLY A 228 -20.70 8.15 -0.85
CA GLY A 228 -20.19 7.98 0.50
C GLY A 228 -19.76 9.31 1.12
N ALA A 229 -19.86 9.38 2.44
CA ALA A 229 -19.32 10.45 3.24
C ALA A 229 -18.58 9.85 4.44
N SER A 230 -17.35 10.28 4.66
CA SER A 230 -16.48 9.71 5.70
C SER A 230 -15.84 10.78 6.59
N ILE A 231 -15.48 10.37 7.80
CA ILE A 231 -14.65 11.13 8.73
C ILE A 231 -13.56 10.22 9.28
N PHE A 232 -12.35 10.75 9.39
CA PHE A 232 -11.23 10.15 10.09
C PHE A 232 -10.66 11.17 11.09
N ASP A 233 -10.42 10.73 12.32
CA ASP A 233 -9.78 11.51 13.37
C ASP A 233 -8.71 10.63 14.02
N GLY A 234 -7.45 11.01 13.86
CA GLY A 234 -6.34 10.25 14.41
C GLY A 234 -5.02 10.54 13.75
N THR A 235 -4.11 9.59 13.87
CA THR A 235 -2.72 9.74 13.44
C THR A 235 -2.58 9.59 11.93
N ALA A 236 -1.97 10.59 11.28
CA ALA A 236 -1.84 10.66 9.82
C ALA A 236 -1.12 9.45 9.21
N ARG A 237 -1.59 8.97 8.06
CA ARG A 237 -0.89 7.92 7.29
C ARG A 237 0.21 8.45 6.38
N GLU A 238 0.38 9.76 6.33
CA GLU A 238 1.38 10.49 5.55
C GLU A 238 2.26 11.29 6.53
N PRO A 239 3.49 10.82 6.83
CA PRO A 239 4.38 11.52 7.76
C PRO A 239 5.03 12.73 7.09
N SER A 240 5.38 13.74 7.88
CA SER A 240 6.44 14.68 7.48
C SER A 240 7.80 14.09 7.86
N PHE A 241 8.89 14.72 7.42
CA PHE A 241 10.24 14.23 7.73
C PHE A 241 11.06 15.28 8.47
N GLY A 242 11.69 14.84 9.57
CA GLY A 242 12.81 15.55 10.18
C GLY A 242 14.13 15.07 9.58
N LEU A 243 15.15 15.94 9.62
CA LEU A 243 16.50 15.62 9.16
C LEU A 243 17.43 15.48 10.36
N CYS A 244 18.15 14.37 10.43
CA CYS A 244 19.17 14.14 11.44
C CYS A 244 20.55 13.92 10.80
N PHE A 245 21.57 14.58 11.35
CA PHE A 245 22.96 14.41 10.94
C PHE A 245 23.73 13.49 11.90
N ASP A 246 23.39 13.44 13.19
CA ASP A 246 24.17 12.70 14.20
C ASP A 246 23.49 11.42 14.72
N CYS A 247 22.56 10.83 13.95
CA CYS A 247 21.74 9.69 14.40
C CYS A 247 22.38 8.30 14.21
N GLY A 248 23.64 8.23 13.78
CA GLY A 248 24.31 6.96 13.41
C GLY A 248 23.91 6.48 12.02
N GLU A 249 24.31 5.27 11.61
CA GLU A 249 23.90 4.68 10.32
C GLU A 249 22.50 4.06 10.40
N PRO A 250 21.67 4.13 9.34
CA PRO A 250 20.31 3.57 9.35
C PRO A 250 20.34 2.06 9.68
N GLY A 251 19.54 1.63 10.65
CA GLY A 251 19.45 0.22 11.04
C GLY A 251 20.56 -0.29 11.99
N VAL A 252 21.49 0.57 12.43
CA VAL A 252 22.45 0.25 13.49
C VAL A 252 21.94 0.82 14.83
N PRO A 253 21.74 0.00 15.89
CA PRO A 253 21.33 0.52 17.19
C PRO A 253 22.37 1.51 17.73
N SER A 254 21.93 2.72 18.09
CA SER A 254 22.75 3.78 18.70
C SER A 254 23.31 3.43 20.09
N ASN A 255 22.99 2.24 20.62
CA ASN A 255 23.38 1.77 21.96
C ASN A 255 24.67 0.94 21.99
N LEU A 256 25.52 0.96 20.95
CA LEU A 256 26.88 0.46 21.10
C LEU A 256 27.68 1.48 21.94
N PRO A 257 28.18 1.11 23.14
CA PRO A 257 29.02 2.01 23.92
C PRO A 257 30.33 2.21 23.16
N GLY A 258 30.45 3.33 22.45
CA GLY A 258 31.71 3.70 21.78
C GLY A 258 31.63 4.64 20.57
N SER A 259 30.47 4.94 19.98
CA SER A 259 30.43 5.74 18.74
C SER A 259 30.14 7.24 18.93
N SER A 260 29.92 7.72 20.15
CA SER A 260 29.79 9.15 20.45
C SER A 260 30.81 9.57 21.51
N GLY A 261 32.09 9.60 21.13
CA GLY A 261 33.08 10.38 21.87
C GLY A 261 32.73 11.87 21.80
N PRO A 262 33.04 12.67 22.83
CA PRO A 262 32.87 14.12 22.75
C PRO A 262 33.72 14.68 21.59
N PRO A 263 33.28 15.74 20.89
CA PRO A 263 34.12 16.36 19.88
C PRO A 263 35.36 16.97 20.56
N GLY A 264 36.51 16.31 20.41
CA GLY A 264 37.76 16.74 21.04
C GLY A 264 38.78 15.66 21.43
N SER A 265 38.55 14.36 21.19
CA SER A 265 39.61 13.36 21.37
C SER A 265 40.67 13.47 20.25
N PRO A 266 41.97 13.64 20.54
CA PRO A 266 43.01 13.88 19.53
C PRO A 266 43.38 12.70 18.63
N ASP A 267 42.72 11.55 18.75
CA ASP A 267 43.19 10.26 18.21
C ASP A 267 42.37 9.70 17.02
N SER A 268 41.84 10.58 16.16
CA SER A 268 41.31 10.17 14.85
C SER A 268 42.10 10.81 13.72
N SER A 269 43.20 10.15 13.31
CA SER A 269 44.00 10.53 12.13
C SER A 269 43.37 10.12 10.80
N GLY A 270 42.11 9.66 10.80
CA GLY A 270 41.32 9.46 9.60
C GLY A 270 40.65 10.76 9.13
N PRO A 271 40.33 10.90 7.83
CA PRO A 271 39.51 12.00 7.38
C PRO A 271 38.18 11.99 8.17
N PRO A 272 37.64 13.15 8.57
CA PRO A 272 36.34 13.20 9.22
C PRO A 272 35.31 12.51 8.33
N VAL A 273 34.69 11.44 8.83
CA VAL A 273 33.53 10.82 8.16
C VAL A 273 32.41 11.84 8.28
N LEU A 274 32.00 12.44 7.16
CA LEU A 274 30.88 13.35 7.17
C LEU A 274 29.63 12.59 7.66
N PRO A 275 28.84 13.16 8.58
CA PRO A 275 27.60 12.55 9.00
C PRO A 275 26.71 12.27 7.78
N VAL A 276 26.27 11.02 7.62
CA VAL A 276 25.32 10.65 6.58
C VAL A 276 23.95 11.15 7.02
N PRO A 277 23.30 12.06 6.28
CA PRO A 277 21.98 12.54 6.66
C PRO A 277 20.97 11.39 6.65
N ILE A 278 20.06 11.40 7.62
CA ILE A 278 18.95 10.45 7.74
C ILE A 278 17.66 11.24 7.90
N LEU A 279 16.62 10.82 7.18
CA LEU A 279 15.26 11.28 7.43
C LEU A 279 14.59 10.41 8.47
N TYR A 280 13.81 11.00 9.37
CA TYR A 280 12.95 10.25 10.28
C TYR A 280 11.50 10.75 10.15
N PRO A 281 10.52 9.85 10.13
CA PRO A 281 9.13 10.24 9.94
C PRO A 281 8.54 10.80 11.23
N ILE A 282 7.74 11.86 11.09
CA ILE A 282 6.99 12.51 12.16
C ILE A 282 5.51 12.38 11.82
N TYR A 283 4.76 11.71 12.70
CA TYR A 283 3.34 11.43 12.52
C TYR A 283 2.47 12.44 13.29
N HIS A 284 1.72 13.24 12.54
CA HIS A 284 0.83 14.29 13.06
C HIS A 284 -0.57 13.77 13.35
N GLN A 285 -1.32 14.48 14.18
CA GLN A 285 -2.76 14.27 14.37
C GLN A 285 -3.53 15.03 13.30
N ILE A 286 -4.45 14.33 12.63
CA ILE A 286 -5.25 14.91 11.56
C ILE A 286 -6.74 14.65 11.79
N ARG A 287 -7.54 15.53 11.20
CA ARG A 287 -8.95 15.26 10.95
C ARG A 287 -9.21 15.40 9.46
N GLN A 288 -9.83 14.39 8.87
CA GLN A 288 -10.20 14.35 7.46
C GLN A 288 -11.69 14.12 7.33
N PHE A 289 -12.35 14.95 6.52
CA PHE A 289 -13.68 14.68 5.98
C PHE A 289 -13.51 14.24 4.53
N GLY A 290 -14.19 13.16 4.13
CA GLY A 290 -14.16 12.62 2.78
C GLY A 290 -15.55 12.55 2.17
N LEU A 291 -15.60 12.68 0.85
CA LEU A 291 -16.75 12.42 0.01
C LEU A 291 -16.30 11.57 -1.18
N ASP A 292 -17.08 10.56 -1.49
CA ASP A 292 -16.91 9.72 -2.68
C ASP A 292 -18.25 9.62 -3.42
N ALA A 293 -18.20 9.58 -4.76
CA ALA A 293 -19.39 9.41 -5.58
C ALA A 293 -19.08 8.72 -6.91
N GLN A 294 -20.01 7.88 -7.36
CA GLN A 294 -19.97 7.23 -8.67
C GLN A 294 -21.32 7.35 -9.36
N TRP A 295 -21.31 7.74 -10.63
CA TRP A 295 -22.51 7.76 -11.47
C TRP A 295 -22.33 6.82 -12.66
N THR A 296 -23.13 5.77 -12.72
CA THR A 296 -23.02 4.74 -13.76
C THR A 296 -24.21 4.81 -14.73
N THR A 297 -23.95 5.07 -16.01
CA THR A 297 -25.01 5.12 -17.04
C THR A 297 -24.57 4.52 -18.37
N GLY A 298 -25.12 3.35 -18.69
CA GLY A 298 -24.74 2.60 -19.89
C GLY A 298 -23.25 2.25 -19.87
N SER A 299 -22.49 2.81 -20.81
CA SER A 299 -21.04 2.63 -20.93
C SER A 299 -20.19 3.70 -20.24
N LEU A 300 -20.82 4.70 -19.63
CA LEU A 300 -20.15 5.82 -18.96
C LEU A 300 -20.20 5.64 -17.44
N LEU A 301 -19.04 5.77 -16.80
CA LEU A 301 -18.90 5.83 -15.35
C LEU A 301 -18.19 7.13 -14.99
N LEU A 302 -18.81 7.97 -14.16
CA LEU A 302 -18.18 9.18 -13.61
C LEU A 302 -17.86 8.94 -12.15
N LYS A 303 -16.69 9.40 -11.70
CA LYS A 303 -16.15 9.13 -10.36
C LYS A 303 -15.67 10.44 -9.73
N LEU A 304 -15.88 10.59 -8.44
CA LEU A 304 -15.39 11.73 -7.66
C LEU A 304 -14.89 11.23 -6.31
N GLU A 305 -13.72 11.69 -5.90
CA GLU A 305 -13.29 11.70 -4.52
C GLU A 305 -12.89 13.11 -4.11
N ALA A 306 -13.26 13.52 -2.90
CA ALA A 306 -12.87 14.82 -2.36
C ALA A 306 -12.62 14.73 -0.87
N ILE A 307 -11.63 15.46 -0.39
CA ILE A 307 -11.31 15.54 1.04
C ILE A 307 -11.09 16.98 1.49
N ARG A 308 -11.33 17.20 2.78
CA ARG A 308 -10.79 18.33 3.54
C ARG A 308 -10.02 17.80 4.74
N ARG A 309 -8.75 18.18 4.87
CA ARG A 309 -7.85 17.68 5.92
C ARG A 309 -7.25 18.84 6.71
N SER A 310 -7.31 18.77 8.05
CA SER A 310 -6.65 19.68 9.00
C SER A 310 -5.59 18.93 9.83
N GLY A 311 -4.63 19.65 10.41
CA GLY A 311 -3.53 19.09 11.21
C GLY A 311 -2.35 18.54 10.40
N ALA A 312 -2.46 18.52 9.06
CA ALA A 312 -1.39 18.07 8.19
C ALA A 312 -0.30 19.13 8.03
N ARG A 313 0.94 18.69 7.84
CA ARG A 313 2.06 19.58 7.48
C ARG A 313 2.23 19.66 5.96
N ASN A 314 2.61 20.83 5.49
CA ASN A 314 3.08 21.03 4.13
C ASN A 314 4.59 20.77 4.03
N LEU A 315 5.16 20.90 2.83
CA LEU A 315 6.58 20.64 2.58
C LEU A 315 7.53 21.55 3.37
N ALA A 316 7.07 22.73 3.79
CA ALA A 316 7.81 23.65 4.65
C ALA A 316 7.73 23.27 6.15
N GLY A 317 7.00 22.22 6.50
CA GLY A 317 6.76 21.80 7.89
C GLY A 317 5.70 22.65 8.61
N GLU A 318 4.95 23.48 7.88
CA GLU A 318 3.89 24.32 8.45
C GLU A 318 2.56 23.58 8.43
N GLU A 319 1.74 23.78 9.47
CA GLU A 319 0.39 23.22 9.48
C GLU A 319 -0.49 23.94 8.45
N GLU A 320 -1.10 23.17 7.55
CA GLU A 320 -1.94 23.72 6.48
C GLU A 320 -3.21 22.88 6.37
N THR A 321 -4.37 23.51 6.58
CA THR A 321 -5.66 22.88 6.24
C THR A 321 -5.89 23.03 4.74
N PHE A 322 -6.14 21.93 4.06
CA PHE A 322 -6.30 21.92 2.61
C PHE A 322 -7.51 21.09 2.18
N ASN A 323 -7.90 21.30 0.92
CA ASN A 323 -8.86 20.46 0.23
C ASN A 323 -8.15 19.79 -0.95
N ALA A 324 -8.52 18.58 -1.27
CA ALA A 324 -8.05 17.87 -2.47
C ALA A 324 -9.23 17.14 -3.11
N PHE A 325 -9.17 16.91 -4.42
CA PHE A 325 -10.15 16.09 -5.12
C PHE A 325 -9.52 15.32 -6.28
N VAL A 326 -10.19 14.25 -6.68
CA VAL A 326 -9.96 13.52 -7.92
C VAL A 326 -11.30 13.43 -8.65
N LEU A 327 -11.35 13.90 -9.89
CA LEU A 327 -12.53 13.81 -10.75
C LEU A 327 -12.19 12.94 -11.95
N GLY A 328 -12.89 11.82 -12.09
CA GLY A 328 -12.62 10.78 -13.07
C GLY A 328 -13.81 10.44 -13.95
N GLY A 329 -13.51 9.87 -15.12
CA GLY A 329 -14.49 9.30 -16.01
C GLY A 329 -13.94 8.11 -16.77
N GLU A 330 -14.79 7.12 -16.97
CA GLU A 330 -14.51 5.93 -17.76
C GLU A 330 -15.55 5.74 -18.84
N TYR A 331 -15.09 5.35 -20.02
CA TYR A 331 -15.99 4.97 -21.12
C TYR A 331 -15.56 3.64 -21.72
N THR A 332 -16.48 2.68 -21.74
CA THR A 332 -16.22 1.33 -22.27
C THR A 332 -16.87 1.14 -23.64
N PHE A 333 -16.04 0.81 -24.63
CA PHE A 333 -16.48 0.32 -25.93
C PHE A 333 -16.63 -1.19 -25.83
N PHE A 334 -17.87 -1.65 -25.72
CA PHE A 334 -18.20 -3.07 -25.67
C PHE A 334 -18.06 -3.72 -27.04
N SER A 335 -17.60 -4.97 -27.05
CA SER A 335 -17.49 -5.82 -28.24
C SER A 335 -16.75 -5.14 -29.40
N LEU A 336 -15.56 -4.63 -29.11
CA LEU A 336 -14.70 -3.92 -30.05
C LEU A 336 -14.51 -4.74 -31.32
N TRP A 337 -14.81 -4.13 -32.46
CA TRP A 337 -14.73 -4.76 -33.79
C TRP A 337 -15.55 -6.05 -33.95
N ASN A 338 -16.67 -6.19 -33.25
CA ASN A 338 -17.51 -7.41 -33.21
C ASN A 338 -16.77 -8.64 -32.68
N THR A 339 -15.80 -8.43 -31.79
CA THR A 339 -15.16 -9.49 -31.00
C THR A 339 -15.74 -9.51 -29.59
N ASP A 340 -15.33 -10.46 -28.77
CA ASP A 340 -15.67 -10.45 -27.35
C ASP A 340 -14.87 -9.42 -26.56
N ALA A 341 -13.85 -8.78 -27.15
CA ALA A 341 -12.97 -7.87 -26.45
C ALA A 341 -13.63 -6.51 -26.18
N ASP A 342 -13.34 -5.92 -25.02
CA ASP A 342 -13.79 -4.59 -24.61
C ASP A 342 -12.59 -3.65 -24.47
N LEU A 343 -12.81 -2.37 -24.79
CA LEU A 343 -11.82 -1.32 -24.62
C LEU A 343 -12.37 -0.22 -23.72
N THR A 344 -11.73 0.03 -22.59
CA THR A 344 -12.10 1.11 -21.66
C THR A 344 -11.08 2.23 -21.73
N LEU A 345 -11.58 3.47 -21.82
CA LEU A 345 -10.79 4.69 -21.68
C LEU A 345 -10.98 5.24 -20.27
N PHE A 346 -9.91 5.67 -19.62
CA PHE A 346 -9.91 6.30 -18.31
C PHE A 346 -9.31 7.70 -18.43
N ALA A 347 -9.89 8.67 -17.76
CA ALA A 347 -9.27 9.98 -17.55
C ALA A 347 -9.65 10.50 -16.17
N GLU A 348 -8.65 10.91 -15.38
CA GLU A 348 -8.84 11.45 -14.05
C GLU A 348 -7.96 12.69 -13.84
N TRP A 349 -8.54 13.70 -13.19
CA TRP A 349 -7.84 14.91 -12.81
C TRP A 349 -7.70 14.97 -11.29
N ASP A 350 -6.46 14.88 -10.83
CA ASP A 350 -6.05 14.99 -9.45
C ASP A 350 -5.70 16.45 -9.11
N ARG A 351 -6.20 16.95 -7.98
CA ARG A 351 -5.84 18.28 -7.48
C ARG A 351 -5.70 18.32 -5.95
N ASP A 352 -4.54 18.78 -5.47
CA ASP A 352 -4.26 19.09 -4.06
C ASP A 352 -4.15 20.62 -3.88
N GLY A 353 -4.96 21.17 -2.99
CA GLY A 353 -5.01 22.62 -2.73
C GLY A 353 -3.70 23.22 -2.21
N ARG A 354 -2.75 22.39 -1.74
CA ARG A 354 -1.40 22.82 -1.33
C ARG A 354 -0.52 23.17 -2.52
N GLY A 355 -0.81 22.66 -3.72
CA GLY A 355 0.06 22.77 -4.90
C GLY A 355 1.47 22.26 -4.59
N ARG A 356 2.51 23.00 -5.03
CA ARG A 356 3.94 22.67 -4.82
C ARG A 356 4.42 22.55 -3.38
N ARG A 357 3.54 22.82 -2.39
CA ARG A 357 3.82 22.57 -0.98
C ARG A 357 3.28 21.22 -0.51
N ALA A 358 2.67 20.42 -1.39
CA ALA A 358 2.20 19.11 -1.04
C ALA A 358 3.39 18.19 -0.70
N THR A 359 3.08 17.15 0.06
CA THR A 359 4.04 16.12 0.52
C THR A 359 3.90 14.82 -0.29
N ASN A 360 3.19 14.88 -1.42
CA ASN A 360 2.85 13.75 -2.29
C ASN A 360 3.07 14.11 -3.77
N PHE A 361 2.83 13.16 -4.66
CA PHE A 361 3.11 13.27 -6.09
C PHE A 361 1.92 13.70 -6.96
N TYR A 362 0.74 13.88 -6.35
CA TYR A 362 -0.52 14.16 -7.03
C TYR A 362 -1.01 15.55 -6.61
N GLU A 363 -0.45 16.58 -7.23
CA GLU A 363 -0.73 17.99 -6.93
C GLU A 363 -1.73 18.60 -7.90
N ASN A 364 -1.49 18.39 -9.19
CA ASN A 364 -2.30 18.90 -10.29
C ASN A 364 -1.97 18.06 -11.53
N ASP A 365 -2.47 16.84 -11.52
CA ASP A 365 -2.03 15.78 -12.42
C ASP A 365 -3.21 15.26 -13.24
N LEU A 366 -2.95 14.95 -14.49
CA LEU A 366 -3.90 14.27 -15.36
C LEU A 366 -3.43 12.82 -15.54
N PHE A 367 -4.23 11.90 -15.02
CA PHE A 367 -4.10 10.47 -15.31
C PHE A 367 -4.97 10.12 -16.51
N ALA A 368 -4.43 9.36 -17.45
CA ALA A 368 -5.21 8.77 -18.54
C ALA A 368 -4.74 7.34 -18.80
N ALA A 369 -5.68 6.45 -19.09
CA ALA A 369 -5.35 5.06 -19.40
C ALA A 369 -6.25 4.48 -20.49
N LEU A 370 -5.75 3.40 -21.10
CA LEU A 370 -6.47 2.52 -22.01
C LEU A 370 -6.37 1.11 -21.43
N ARG A 371 -7.50 0.43 -21.23
CA ARG A 371 -7.56 -0.97 -20.82
C ARG A 371 -8.24 -1.79 -21.90
N LEU A 372 -7.55 -2.78 -22.43
CA LEU A 372 -8.09 -3.78 -23.34
C LEU A 372 -8.31 -5.07 -22.55
N MET A 373 -9.56 -5.51 -22.47
CA MET A 373 -9.96 -6.80 -21.91
C MET A 373 -10.33 -7.71 -23.07
N LEU A 374 -9.62 -8.83 -23.27
CA LEU A 374 -9.94 -9.73 -24.38
C LEU A 374 -11.17 -10.60 -24.10
N ASN A 375 -11.62 -10.65 -22.85
CA ASN A 375 -12.73 -11.49 -22.37
C ASN A 375 -12.58 -12.97 -22.78
N ASP A 376 -11.34 -13.45 -22.92
CA ASP A 376 -11.05 -14.87 -23.16
C ASP A 376 -11.08 -15.67 -21.86
N VAL A 377 -11.15 -17.00 -21.97
CA VAL A 377 -11.17 -17.90 -20.79
C VAL A 377 -9.94 -17.66 -19.90
N GLN A 378 -8.80 -17.25 -20.46
CA GLN A 378 -7.59 -16.97 -19.70
C GLN A 378 -7.61 -15.61 -18.99
N GLY A 379 -8.62 -14.75 -19.22
CA GLY A 379 -8.74 -13.44 -18.58
C GLY A 379 -7.60 -12.51 -18.94
N THR A 380 -7.29 -12.41 -20.24
CA THR A 380 -6.19 -11.57 -20.73
C THR A 380 -6.57 -10.10 -20.70
N GLU A 381 -5.76 -9.30 -20.03
CA GLU A 381 -5.92 -7.87 -19.90
C GLU A 381 -4.61 -7.13 -20.19
N ALA A 382 -4.73 -5.97 -20.81
CA ALA A 382 -3.64 -5.04 -21.04
C ALA A 382 -4.06 -3.60 -20.70
N THR A 383 -3.34 -2.95 -19.80
CA THR A 383 -3.52 -1.53 -19.47
C THR A 383 -2.28 -0.74 -19.85
N VAL A 384 -2.47 0.39 -20.55
CA VAL A 384 -1.42 1.39 -20.80
C VAL A 384 -1.88 2.70 -20.20
N SER A 385 -1.04 3.33 -19.38
CA SER A 385 -1.37 4.56 -18.66
C SER A 385 -0.31 5.64 -18.81
N VAL A 386 -0.74 6.88 -18.60
CA VAL A 386 0.13 8.04 -18.46
C VAL A 386 -0.38 8.91 -17.31
N LEU A 387 0.53 9.29 -16.42
CA LEU A 387 0.33 10.34 -15.44
C LEU A 387 1.15 11.56 -15.87
N HIS A 388 0.48 12.69 -16.05
CA HIS A 388 1.11 13.93 -16.49
C HIS A 388 0.85 15.05 -15.49
N ASP A 389 1.92 15.56 -14.87
CA ASP A 389 1.87 16.79 -14.08
C ASP A 389 1.55 17.97 -15.02
N LEU A 390 0.45 18.68 -14.75
CA LEU A 390 -0.02 19.80 -15.57
C LEU A 390 0.74 21.11 -15.31
N ASP A 391 1.47 21.20 -14.20
CA ASP A 391 2.29 22.36 -13.82
C ASP A 391 3.77 22.17 -14.16
N LYS A 392 4.22 20.92 -14.36
CA LYS A 392 5.59 20.56 -14.72
C LYS A 392 5.63 19.78 -16.05
N ARG A 393 6.82 19.29 -16.42
CA ARG A 393 7.00 18.46 -17.64
C ARG A 393 7.02 16.96 -17.34
N GLN A 394 6.87 16.57 -16.08
CA GLN A 394 6.95 15.19 -15.64
C GLN A 394 5.89 14.33 -16.32
N ARG A 395 6.32 13.15 -16.76
CA ARG A 395 5.44 12.10 -17.29
C ARG A 395 5.89 10.74 -16.80
N ILE A 396 4.95 10.00 -16.23
CA ILE A 396 5.11 8.60 -15.84
C ILE A 396 4.23 7.79 -16.77
N TYR A 397 4.81 6.80 -17.43
CA TYR A 397 4.09 5.86 -18.30
C TYR A 397 4.03 4.51 -17.61
N GLY A 398 2.85 3.90 -17.61
CA GLY A 398 2.61 2.56 -17.09
C GLY A 398 2.20 1.60 -18.21
N LEU A 399 2.63 0.35 -18.08
CA LEU A 399 2.14 -0.79 -18.84
C LEU A 399 1.88 -1.92 -17.85
N GLU A 400 0.71 -2.52 -17.91
CA GLU A 400 0.34 -3.70 -17.13
C GLU A 400 -0.28 -4.72 -18.08
N LEU A 401 0.21 -5.95 -18.05
CA LEU A 401 -0.37 -7.08 -18.78
C LEU A 401 -0.59 -8.21 -17.79
N ALA A 402 -1.77 -8.80 -17.80
CA ALA A 402 -2.11 -9.94 -16.95
C ALA A 402 -2.78 -11.04 -17.78
N ARG A 403 -2.45 -12.31 -17.50
CA ARG A 403 -3.08 -13.47 -18.13
C ARG A 403 -2.93 -14.74 -17.29
N ARG A 404 -3.98 -15.57 -17.23
CA ARG A 404 -3.87 -16.93 -16.68
C ARG A 404 -3.25 -17.90 -17.67
N LEU A 405 -2.28 -18.69 -17.20
CA LEU A 405 -1.66 -19.78 -17.96
C LEU A 405 -2.36 -21.12 -17.71
N SER A 406 -2.99 -21.28 -16.55
CA SER A 406 -3.85 -22.41 -16.16
C SER A 406 -4.81 -21.97 -15.06
N ASP A 407 -5.62 -22.89 -14.52
CA ASP A 407 -6.52 -22.60 -13.40
C ASP A 407 -5.77 -22.17 -12.13
N ALA A 408 -4.52 -22.62 -11.95
CA ALA A 408 -3.71 -22.36 -10.78
C ALA A 408 -2.56 -21.38 -11.03
N VAL A 409 -2.25 -21.02 -12.28
CA VAL A 409 -1.05 -20.21 -12.59
C VAL A 409 -1.41 -18.99 -13.41
N SER A 410 -0.96 -17.81 -12.98
CA SER A 410 -1.06 -16.54 -13.71
C SER A 410 0.29 -15.89 -13.94
N LEU A 411 0.33 -15.02 -14.94
CA LEU A 411 1.48 -14.24 -15.35
C LEU A 411 1.11 -12.75 -15.34
N ASP A 412 1.95 -11.94 -14.72
CA ASP A 412 1.83 -10.48 -14.72
C ASP A 412 3.11 -9.86 -15.28
N LEU A 413 2.98 -8.88 -16.16
CA LEU A 413 4.07 -8.03 -16.64
C LEU A 413 3.72 -6.57 -16.38
N GLY A 414 4.50 -5.91 -15.54
CA GLY A 414 4.41 -4.47 -15.30
C GLY A 414 5.62 -3.75 -15.89
N ALA A 415 5.45 -2.53 -16.36
CA ALA A 415 6.56 -1.64 -16.67
C ALA A 415 6.21 -0.19 -16.34
N VAL A 416 7.19 0.52 -15.77
CA VAL A 416 7.08 1.94 -15.44
C VAL A 416 8.23 2.68 -16.11
N ALA A 417 7.92 3.70 -16.89
CA ALA A 417 8.91 4.59 -17.48
C ALA A 417 8.70 6.02 -16.98
N ILE A 418 9.75 6.59 -16.39
CA ILE A 418 9.71 7.94 -15.83
C ILE A 418 10.55 8.87 -16.70
N THR A 419 9.96 10.00 -17.10
CA THR A 419 10.59 10.97 -18.00
C THR A 419 10.35 12.41 -17.54
N ASN A 420 11.29 13.30 -17.86
CA ASN A 420 11.15 14.75 -17.69
C ASN A 420 10.80 15.22 -16.27
N ILE A 421 11.29 14.54 -15.22
CA ILE A 421 11.15 15.02 -13.84
C ILE A 421 11.91 16.33 -13.67
N ASP A 422 11.28 17.32 -13.05
CA ASP A 422 11.90 18.60 -12.70
C ASP A 422 12.94 18.40 -11.58
N ARG A 423 14.02 19.19 -11.59
CA ARG A 423 15.08 19.10 -10.56
C ARG A 423 14.61 19.50 -9.18
N ASP A 424 13.63 20.39 -9.12
CA ASP A 424 13.07 20.88 -7.85
C ASP A 424 11.92 19.98 -7.35
N ASP A 425 11.61 18.90 -8.05
CA ASP A 425 10.58 17.93 -7.66
C ASP A 425 11.10 16.99 -6.57
N LEU A 426 10.26 16.68 -5.57
CA LEU A 426 10.59 15.76 -4.47
C LEU A 426 10.99 14.36 -4.95
N TYR A 427 10.54 13.99 -6.15
CA TYR A 427 10.78 12.68 -6.75
C TYR A 427 11.87 12.71 -7.82
N TYR A 428 12.64 13.80 -7.94
CA TYR A 428 13.76 13.89 -8.90
C TYR A 428 14.75 12.73 -8.77
N ASP A 429 14.93 12.22 -7.56
CA ASP A 429 15.78 11.07 -7.27
C ASP A 429 15.28 9.74 -7.86
N LEU A 430 14.04 9.68 -8.34
CA LEU A 430 13.47 8.50 -9.01
C LEU A 430 13.64 8.51 -10.54
N ARG A 431 14.24 9.55 -11.12
CA ARG A 431 14.34 9.74 -12.60
C ARG A 431 15.05 8.61 -13.37
N GLN A 432 15.82 7.77 -12.69
CA GLN A 432 16.49 6.61 -13.29
C GLN A 432 15.88 5.27 -12.86
N ASP A 433 14.77 5.27 -12.13
CA ASP A 433 14.21 4.09 -11.48
C ASP A 433 12.98 3.53 -12.20
N GLY A 434 12.78 3.89 -13.46
CA GLY A 434 11.87 3.14 -14.33
C GLY A 434 12.30 1.67 -14.42
N PHE A 435 11.33 0.76 -14.49
CA PHE A 435 11.57 -0.68 -14.40
C PHE A 435 10.63 -1.50 -15.28
N VAL A 436 10.98 -2.76 -15.48
CA VAL A 436 10.11 -3.82 -15.99
C VAL A 436 10.06 -4.92 -14.93
N GLN A 437 8.88 -5.41 -14.60
CA GLN A 437 8.65 -6.45 -13.62
C GLN A 437 7.85 -7.60 -14.23
N LEU A 438 8.34 -8.82 -14.04
CA LEU A 438 7.62 -10.05 -14.35
C LEU A 438 7.23 -10.73 -13.03
N GLY A 439 5.96 -11.11 -12.92
CA GLY A 439 5.41 -11.93 -11.84
C GLY A 439 4.86 -13.24 -12.39
N ILE A 440 5.14 -14.34 -11.71
CA ILE A 440 4.47 -15.63 -11.93
C ILE A 440 3.83 -16.02 -10.62
N ASN A 441 2.52 -16.23 -10.63
CA ASN A 441 1.76 -16.58 -9.44
C ASN A 441 1.22 -17.98 -9.56
N TYR A 442 1.27 -18.70 -8.44
CA TYR A 442 0.60 -19.96 -8.23
C TYR A 442 -0.45 -19.80 -7.14
N HIS A 443 -1.68 -20.18 -7.44
CA HIS A 443 -2.83 -20.16 -6.55
C HIS A 443 -3.20 -21.60 -6.17
N PHE A 444 -3.56 -21.82 -4.92
CA PHE A 444 -3.96 -23.13 -4.40
C PHE A 444 -5.24 -23.03 -3.58
#